data_AF-A0A6G2PRG4-F1
#
_entry.id   AF-A0A6G2PRG4-F1
#
_cell.length_a   1.000
_cell.length_b   1.000
_cell.length_c   1.000
_cell.angle_alpha   90.00
_cell.angle_beta   90.00
_cell.angle_gamma   90.00
#
_symmetry.space_group_name_H-M   'P 1'
#
loop_
_entity.id
_entity.type
_entity.pdbx_description
1 polymer ?
#
loop_
_entity_poly.entity_id
_entity_poly.type
_entity_poly.pdbx_seq_one_letter_code
_entity_poly.pdbx_strand_id
1 'polypeptide(L)' 'MLRVRDVATHFRVHPATVYRWIHQGFIPAYRNGQPFKPGDGATGALRVPESVLNSTVPTEEAA' A
#
# COMPACT_ATOMS: atom_id res chain seq x y z
N MET A 1 6.02 6.68 -8.61
CA MET A 1 5.35 6.66 -7.27
C MET A 1 3.85 6.75 -7.45
N LEU A 2 3.12 5.71 -7.03
CA LEU A 2 1.68 5.52 -7.24
C LEU A 2 0.87 6.06 -6.07
N ARG A 3 -0.38 6.46 -6.33
CA ARG A 3 -1.35 6.69 -5.26
C ARG A 3 -1.93 5.35 -4.80
N VAL A 4 -2.42 5.31 -3.57
CA VAL A 4 -3.15 4.16 -3.02
C VAL A 4 -4.27 3.68 -3.94
N ARG A 5 -4.95 4.61 -4.64
CA ARG A 5 -6.01 4.27 -5.60
C ARG A 5 -5.50 3.50 -6.82
N ASP A 6 -4.35 3.88 -7.37
CA ASP A 6 -3.77 3.17 -8.53
C ASP A 6 -3.33 1.75 -8.14
N VAL A 7 -2.76 1.60 -6.94
CA VAL A 7 -2.41 0.30 -6.37
C VAL A 7 -3.66 -0.57 -6.17
N ALA A 8 -4.72 0.02 -5.62
CA ALA A 8 -5.99 -0.66 -5.40
C ALA A 8 -6.61 -1.16 -6.73
N THR A 9 -6.57 -0.33 -7.78
CA THR A 9 -7.03 -0.71 -9.12
C THR A 9 -6.19 -1.84 -9.71
N HIS A 10 -4.85 -1.79 -9.56
CA HIS A 10 -3.95 -2.82 -10.07
C HIS A 10 -4.22 -4.19 -9.45
N PHE A 11 -4.33 -4.24 -8.12
CA PHE A 11 -4.62 -5.48 -7.39
C PHE A 11 -6.10 -5.84 -7.35
N ARG A 12 -6.99 -5.01 -7.94
CA ARG A 12 -8.45 -5.15 -7.89
C ARG A 12 -9.00 -5.30 -6.46
N VAL A 13 -8.42 -4.58 -5.50
CA VAL A 13 -8.85 -4.56 -4.11
C VAL A 13 -9.44 -3.21 -3.73
N HIS A 14 -10.19 -3.16 -2.63
CA HIS A 14 -10.64 -1.88 -2.08
C HIS A 14 -9.44 -1.06 -1.57
N PRO A 15 -9.41 0.28 -1.75
CA PRO A 15 -8.31 1.12 -1.23
C PRO A 15 -8.10 0.98 0.28
N ALA A 16 -9.14 0.64 1.04
CA ALA A 16 -9.03 0.31 2.47
C ALA A 16 -8.11 -0.89 2.72
N THR A 17 -8.12 -1.90 1.85
CA THR A 17 -7.23 -3.06 1.92
C THR A 17 -5.77 -2.63 1.73
N VAL A 18 -5.52 -1.72 0.80
CA VAL A 18 -4.17 -1.18 0.58
C VAL A 18 -3.69 -0.39 1.79
N TYR A 19 -4.54 0.47 2.37
CA TYR A 19 -4.22 1.14 3.64
C TYR A 19 -3.91 0.13 4.75
N ARG A 20 -4.70 -0.94 4.87
CA ARG A 20 -4.47 -2.00 5.85
C ARG A 20 -3.09 -2.65 5.65
N TRP A 21 -2.73 -3.01 4.42
CA TRP A 21 -1.43 -3.59 4.13
C TRP A 21 -0.26 -2.65 4.45
N ILE A 22 -0.41 -1.34 4.19
CA ILE A 22 0.58 -0.33 4.55
C ILE A 22 0.72 -0.24 6.09
N HIS A 23 -0.41 -0.19 6.80
CA HIS A 23 -0.43 -0.14 8.27
C HIS A 23 0.08 -1.43 8.93
N GLN A 24 0.03 -2.55 8.22
CA GLN A 24 0.60 -3.83 8.65
C GLN A 24 2.07 -3.99 8.25
N GLY A 25 2.62 -3.09 7.43
CA GLY A 25 4.00 -3.17 6.94
C GLY A 25 4.22 -4.18 5.81
N PHE A 26 3.16 -4.71 5.19
CA PHE A 26 3.26 -5.60 4.02
C PHE A 26 3.76 -4.88 2.79
N ILE A 27 3.43 -3.58 2.65
CA ILE A 27 3.88 -2.76 1.54
C ILE A 27 4.47 -1.44 2.02
N PRO A 28 5.64 -1.05 1.49
CA PRO A 28 6.26 0.22 1.80
C PRO A 28 5.38 1.35 1.25
N ALA A 29 5.20 2.39 2.07
CA ALA A 29 4.59 3.63 1.65
C ALA A 29 5.51 4.80 2.00
N TYR A 30 5.36 5.89 1.26
CA TYR A 30 6.10 7.12 1.44
C TYR A 30 5.12 8.28 1.54
N ARG A 31 5.36 9.18 2.49
CA ARG A 31 4.63 10.43 2.64
C ARG A 31 5.62 11.57 2.42
N ASN A 32 5.36 12.40 1.42
CA ASN A 32 6.24 13.53 1.08
C ASN A 32 7.73 13.14 0.92
N GLY A 33 8.00 11.92 0.43
CA GLY A 33 9.36 11.39 0.28
C GLY A 33 9.93 10.69 1.52
N GLN A 34 9.27 10.74 2.67
CA GLN A 34 9.67 10.04 3.89
C GLN A 34 8.99 8.67 3.97
N PRO A 35 9.69 7.59 4.37
CA PRO A 35 9.08 6.28 4.56
C PRO A 35 8.04 6.34 5.69
N PHE A 36 6.84 5.88 5.39
CA PHE A 36 5.77 5.72 6.37
C PHE A 36 6.08 4.55 7.29
N LYS A 37 6.01 4.79 8.60
CA LYS A 37 6.14 3.73 9.61
C LYS A 37 4.76 3.38 10.18
N PRO A 38 4.38 2.10 10.21
CA PRO A 38 3.15 1.67 10.88
C PRO A 38 3.21 2.06 12.36
N GLY A 39 2.21 2.83 12.82
CA GLY A 39 2.17 3.44 14.15
C GLY A 39 2.24 4.98 14.16
N ASP A 40 2.61 5.60 13.04
CA ASP A 40 2.70 7.07 12.91
C ASP A 40 1.33 7.79 12.95
N GLY A 41 0.22 7.03 12.97
CA GLY A 41 -1.16 7.56 13.01
C GLY A 41 -1.58 8.40 11.79
N ALA A 42 -0.65 8.66 10.86
CA ALA A 42 -0.85 9.58 9.76
C ALA A 42 -1.69 8.95 8.64
N THR A 43 -2.96 9.34 8.58
CA THR A 43 -3.86 9.03 7.46
C THR A 43 -3.87 10.20 6.48
N GLY A 44 -3.16 10.09 5.35
CA GLY A 44 -3.28 11.04 4.23
C GLY A 44 -2.01 11.26 3.42
N ALA A 45 -2.17 11.31 2.08
CA ALA A 45 -1.11 11.52 1.08
C ALA A 45 -0.01 10.44 1.02
N LEU A 46 -0.36 9.18 1.31
CA LEU A 46 0.54 8.04 1.13
C LEU A 46 0.75 7.74 -0.36
N ARG A 47 2.01 7.54 -0.74
CA ARG A 47 2.44 7.10 -2.06
C ARG A 47 3.16 5.76 -1.95
N VAL A 48 2.85 4.85 -2.85
CA VAL A 48 3.43 3.51 -2.88
C VAL A 48 4.43 3.46 -4.03
N PRO A 49 5.63 2.88 -3.86
CA PRO A 49 6.57 2.73 -4.96
C PRO A 49 6.02 1.71 -5.98
N GLU A 50 6.29 1.94 -7.27
CA GLU A 50 5.82 1.05 -8.35
C GLU A 50 6.38 -0.36 -8.23
N SER A 51 7.55 -0.51 -7.60
CA SER A 51 8.18 -1.81 -7.35
C SER A 51 7.29 -2.77 -6.53
N VAL A 52 6.31 -2.26 -5.79
CA VAL A 52 5.31 -3.07 -5.09
C VAL A 52 4.38 -3.80 -6.06
N LEU A 53 4.04 -3.20 -7.20
CA LEU A 53 3.19 -3.86 -8.20
C LEU A 53 3.86 -5.09 -8.81
N ASN A 54 5.19 -5.10 -8.84
CA ASN A 54 5.98 -6.21 -9.37
C ASN A 54 6.23 -7.30 -8.33
N SER A 55 6.03 -6.98 -7.05
CA SER A 55 6.16 -7.95 -5.97
C SER A 55 4.82 -8.66 -5.84
N THR A 56 4.84 -9.98 -5.90
CA THR A 56 3.68 -10.81 -5.61
C THR A 56 3.28 -10.56 -4.16
N VAL A 57 2.38 -9.59 -3.91
CA VAL A 57 1.73 -9.48 -2.61
C VAL A 57 1.02 -10.80 -2.36
N PRO A 58 0.96 -11.31 -1.12
CA PRO A 58 0.25 -12.55 -0.84
C PRO A 58 -1.22 -12.34 -1.20
N THR A 59 -1.58 -12.78 -2.40
CA THR A 59 -2.96 -12.99 -2.80
C THR A 59 -3.45 -14.08 -1.86
N GLU A 60 -4.37 -13.74 -0.97
CA GLU A 60 -5.21 -14.75 -0.31
C GLU A 60 -5.97 -15.48 -1.43
N GLU A 61 -5.35 -16.55 -1.96
CA GLU A 61 -6.08 -17.70 -2.51
C GLU A 61 -6.86 -18.28 -1.33
N ALA A 62 -8.09 -17.81 -1.17
CA ALA A 62 -9.07 -18.46 -0.33
C ALA A 62 -9.48 -19.77 -1.01
N ALA A 63 -9.02 -20.87 -0.42
CA ALA A 63 -9.42 -22.24 -0.69
C ALA A 63 -10.91 -22.50 -0.40
#